data_AF-A0ABD5S5A5-F1
#
_entry.id   AF-A0ABD5S5A5-F1
#
_cell.length_a   1.000
_cell.length_b   1.000
_cell.length_c   1.000
_cell.angle_alpha   90.00
_cell.angle_beta   90.00
_cell.angle_gamma   90.00
#
_symmetry.space_group_name_H-M   'P 1'
#
loop_
_entity.id
_entity.type
_entity.pdbx_description
1 polymer ?
#
loop_
_entity_poly.entity_id
_entity_poly.type
_entity_poly.pdbx_seq_one_letter_code
_entity_poly.pdbx_strand_id
1 'polypeptide(L)' 'VGDREAADAARAQYVQLQRDLNVLPSGLNELAGVTEADVDRLAERTVESQQRLLRCNPRPVTEDDVREVFLDALHNWEA' A
#
# COMPACT_ATOMS: atom_id res chain seq x y z
N VAL A 1 20.76 12.86 -10.85
CA VAL A 1 19.67 12.14 -10.18
C VAL A 1 20.08 11.94 -8.74
N GLY A 2 19.30 12.45 -7.78
CA GLY A 2 19.53 12.19 -6.36
C GLY A 2 18.81 10.92 -5.89
N ASP A 3 19.21 10.36 -4.74
CA ASP A 3 18.64 9.11 -4.21
C ASP A 3 17.10 9.15 -4.08
N ARG A 4 16.53 10.31 -3.74
CA ARG A 4 15.08 10.53 -3.65
C ARG A 4 14.39 10.37 -5.01
N GLU A 5 14.94 11.01 -6.03
CA GLU A 5 14.42 10.97 -7.39
C GLU A 5 14.47 9.54 -7.97
N ALA A 6 15.55 8.81 -7.68
CA ALA A 6 15.67 7.40 -8.04
C ALA A 6 14.61 6.52 -7.34
N ALA A 7 14.33 6.78 -6.05
CA ALA A 7 13.30 6.06 -5.31
C ALA A 7 11.88 6.33 -5.87
N ASP A 8 11.58 7.57 -6.21
CA ASP A 8 10.28 7.95 -6.80
C ASP A 8 10.11 7.31 -8.19
N ALA A 9 11.17 7.28 -9.00
CA ALA A 9 11.17 6.59 -10.29
C ALA A 9 10.92 5.07 -10.13
N ALA A 10 11.53 4.43 -9.14
CA ALA A 10 11.31 3.01 -8.87
C ALA A 10 9.85 2.72 -8.50
N ARG A 11 9.22 3.57 -7.66
CA ARG A 11 7.79 3.47 -7.33
C ARG A 11 6.92 3.58 -8.59
N ALA A 12 7.19 4.56 -9.46
CA ALA A 12 6.42 4.77 -10.68
C ALA A 12 6.52 3.56 -11.64
N GLN A 13 7.72 2.99 -11.81
CA GLN A 13 7.93 1.81 -12.65
C GLN A 13 7.23 0.57 -12.09
N TYR A 14 7.16 0.42 -10.76
CA TYR A 14 6.41 -0.67 -10.13
C TYR A 14 4.89 -0.58 -10.41
N VAL A 15 4.33 0.63 -10.42
CA VAL A 15 2.92 0.84 -10.82
C VAL A 15 2.73 0.53 -12.31
N GLN A 16 3.64 0.99 -13.17
CA GLN A 16 3.57 0.72 -14.61
C GLN A 16 3.60 -0.78 -14.90
N LEU A 17 4.50 -1.53 -14.24
CA LEU A 17 4.57 -2.98 -14.40
C LEU A 17 3.25 -3.67 -14.05
N GLN A 18 2.57 -3.25 -12.97
CA GLN A 18 1.26 -3.82 -12.60
C GLN A 18 0.21 -3.57 -13.68
N ARG A 19 0.19 -2.38 -14.29
CA ARG A 19 -0.68 -2.05 -15.43
C ARG A 19 -0.34 -2.88 -16.66
N ASP A 20 0.94 -3.03 -16.99
CA ASP A 20 1.41 -3.78 -18.15
C ASP A 20 1.05 -5.27 -18.06
N LEU A 21 1.09 -5.84 -16.85
CA LEU A 21 0.69 -7.23 -16.61
C LEU A 21 -0.83 -7.43 -16.72
N ASN A 22 -1.62 -6.41 -16.37
CA ASN A 22 -3.09 -6.42 -16.45
C ASN A 22 -3.75 -7.65 -15.78
N VAL A 23 -3.12 -8.17 -14.71
CA VAL A 23 -3.61 -9.33 -13.94
C VAL A 23 -4.27 -8.94 -12.62
N LEU A 24 -4.05 -7.70 -12.16
CA LEU A 24 -4.63 -7.15 -10.95
C LEU A 24 -5.33 -5.82 -11.28
N PRO A 25 -6.48 -5.54 -10.63
CA PRO A 25 -7.17 -4.27 -10.79
C PRO A 25 -6.43 -3.12 -10.09
N SER A 26 -6.95 -1.89 -10.19
CA SER A 26 -6.26 -0.69 -9.70
C SER A 26 -5.99 -0.69 -8.20
N GLY A 27 -6.81 -1.36 -7.40
CA GLY A 27 -6.56 -1.43 -5.96
C GLY A 27 -7.51 -2.34 -5.20
N LEU A 28 -7.43 -2.25 -3.87
CA LEU A 28 -8.14 -3.13 -2.95
C LEU A 28 -9.67 -3.04 -3.09
N ASN A 29 -10.18 -1.89 -3.51
CA ASN A 29 -11.62 -1.71 -3.73
C ASN A 29 -12.13 -2.64 -4.84
N GLU A 30 -11.49 -2.63 -6.00
CA GLU A 30 -11.85 -3.50 -7.13
C GLU A 30 -11.42 -4.96 -6.91
N LEU A 31 -10.29 -5.19 -6.22
CA LEU A 31 -9.74 -6.54 -6.00
C LEU A 31 -10.57 -7.36 -5.00
N ALA A 32 -10.97 -6.74 -3.89
CA ALA A 32 -11.52 -7.44 -2.73
C ALA A 32 -12.76 -6.76 -2.13
N GLY A 33 -13.26 -5.68 -2.73
CA GLY A 33 -14.41 -4.95 -2.21
C GLY A 33 -14.13 -4.16 -0.94
N VAL A 34 -12.85 -3.88 -0.63
CA VAL A 34 -12.46 -3.11 0.55
C VAL A 34 -12.90 -1.66 0.39
N THR A 35 -13.49 -1.11 1.45
CA THR A 35 -13.95 0.28 1.50
C THR A 35 -13.24 1.04 2.60
N GLU A 36 -13.36 2.38 2.60
CA GLU A 36 -12.84 3.21 3.69
C GLU A 36 -13.33 2.76 5.08
N ALA A 37 -14.56 2.24 5.17
CA ALA A 37 -15.14 1.75 6.42
C ALA A 37 -14.41 0.51 7.00
N ASP A 38 -13.65 -0.21 6.17
CA ASP A 38 -12.88 -1.38 6.59
C ASP A 38 -11.47 -1.02 7.07
N VAL A 39 -10.98 0.16 6.68
CA VAL A 39 -9.55 0.52 6.77
C VAL A 39 -9.07 0.61 8.22
N ASP A 40 -9.84 1.22 9.12
CA ASP A 40 -9.47 1.31 10.54
C ASP A 40 -9.29 -0.09 11.16
N ARG A 41 -10.24 -0.99 10.92
CA ARG A 41 -10.18 -2.37 11.40
C ARG A 41 -8.98 -3.12 10.83
N LEU A 42 -8.64 -2.90 9.56
CA LEU A 42 -7.50 -3.54 8.91
C LEU A 42 -6.16 -3.02 9.44
N ALA A 43 -6.07 -1.72 9.72
CA ALA A 43 -4.89 -1.10 10.31
C ALA A 43 -4.62 -1.64 11.73
N GLU A 44 -5.63 -1.61 12.60
CA GLU A 44 -5.57 -2.18 13.96
C GLU A 44 -5.11 -3.63 13.92
N ARG A 45 -5.77 -4.48 13.11
CA ARG A 45 -5.42 -5.90 12.99
C ARG A 45 -4.01 -6.14 12.48
N THR A 46 -3.49 -5.25 11.65
CA THR A 46 -2.12 -5.36 11.11
C THR A 46 -1.10 -5.12 12.21
N VAL A 47 -1.24 -4.06 13.00
CA VAL A 47 -0.29 -3.76 14.09
C VAL A 47 -0.37 -4.77 15.23
N GLU A 48 -1.55 -5.32 15.49
CA GLU A 48 -1.74 -6.35 16.51
C GLU A 48 -1.18 -7.72 16.10
N SER A 49 -1.48 -8.17 14.88
CA SER A 49 -1.22 -9.56 14.48
C SER A 49 0.11 -9.76 13.75
N GLN A 50 0.67 -8.71 13.13
CA GLN A 50 1.84 -8.80 12.26
C GLN A 50 3.12 -8.22 12.87
N GLN A 51 3.21 -8.11 14.20
CA GLN A 51 4.34 -7.51 14.93
C GLN A 51 5.72 -8.03 14.47
N ARG A 52 5.83 -9.33 14.17
CA ARG A 52 7.07 -9.93 13.67
C ARG A 52 7.51 -9.35 12.33
N LEU A 53 6.57 -9.11 11.42
CA LEU A 53 6.84 -8.55 10.09
C LEU A 53 7.12 -7.04 10.18
N LEU A 54 6.34 -6.32 10.99
CA LEU A 54 6.50 -4.87 11.15
C LEU A 54 7.88 -4.49 11.74
N ARG A 55 8.43 -5.32 12.64
CA ARG A 55 9.79 -5.12 13.18
C ARG A 55 10.89 -5.18 12.11
N CYS A 56 10.64 -5.82 10.97
CA CYS A 56 11.59 -5.91 9.87
C CYS A 56 11.47 -4.76 8.88
N ASN A 57 10.49 -3.85 9.04
CA ASN A 57 10.38 -2.67 8.21
C ASN A 57 11.51 -1.68 8.53
N PRO A 58 12.21 -1.11 7.52
CA PRO A 58 13.30 -0.15 7.75
C PRO A 58 12.84 1.13 8.47
N ARG A 59 11.54 1.48 8.40
CA ARG A 59 10.92 2.56 9.16
C ARG A 59 10.03 1.96 10.26
N PRO A 60 10.07 2.47 11.51
CA PRO A 60 9.09 2.11 12.52
C PRO A 60 7.67 2.41 12.03
N VAL A 61 6.77 1.42 12.15
CA VAL A 61 5.39 1.50 11.62
C VAL A 61 4.40 1.66 12.76
N THR A 62 3.56 2.68 12.66
CA THR A 62 2.41 2.93 13.54
C THR A 62 1.11 2.48 12.86
N GLU A 63 0.01 2.43 13.62
CA GLU A 63 -1.32 2.14 13.06
C GLU A 63 -1.75 3.21 12.05
N ASP A 64 -1.47 4.49 12.34
CA ASP A 64 -1.74 5.60 11.43
C ASP A 64 -1.02 5.43 10.09
N ASP A 65 0.26 5.02 10.11
CA ASP A 65 1.03 4.74 8.89
C ASP A 65 0.37 3.63 8.06
N VAL A 66 -0.14 2.57 8.71
CA VAL A 66 -0.82 1.46 8.03
C VAL A 66 -2.16 1.91 7.45
N ARG A 67 -2.90 2.74 8.19
CA ARG A 67 -4.18 3.31 7.74
C ARG A 67 -3.97 4.12 6.46
N GLU A 68 -2.97 5.00 6.43
CA GLU A 68 -2.61 5.79 5.25
C GLU A 68 -2.28 4.91 4.04
N VAL A 69 -1.48 3.85 4.24
CA VAL A 69 -1.15 2.89 3.18
C VAL A 69 -2.39 2.17 2.65
N PHE A 70 -3.33 1.77 3.52
CA PHE A 70 -4.57 1.13 3.07
C PHE A 70 -5.47 2.08 2.28
N LEU A 71 -5.58 3.35 2.69
CA LEU A 71 -6.33 4.37 1.95
C LEU A 71 -5.73 4.59 0.56
N ASP A 72 -4.41 4.76 0.47
CA ASP A 72 -3.71 4.91 -0.81
C ASP A 72 -3.88 3.66 -1.70
N ALA A 73 -3.88 2.46 -1.10
CA ALA A 73 -4.01 1.20 -1.82
C ALA A 73 -5.45 0.87 -2.27
N LEU A 74 -6.46 1.64 -1.86
CA LEU A 74 -7.83 1.49 -2.39
C LEU A 74 -7.82 1.69 -3.92
N HIS A 75 -7.01 2.64 -4.40
CA HIS A 75 -6.84 2.98 -5.81
C HIS A 75 -5.37 3.38 -6.11
N ASN A 76 -4.56 2.46 -6.63
CA ASN A 76 -3.14 2.73 -6.92
C ASN A 76 -2.93 3.62 -8.16
N TRP A 77 -3.95 3.75 -9.01
CA TRP A 77 -3.98 4.71 -10.10
C TRP A 77 -5.39 5.20 -10.43
N GLU A 78 -5.46 6.41 -10.98
CA GLU A 78 -6.68 6.95 -11.59
C GLU A 78 -7.15 6.07 -12.75
N ALA A 79 -8.45 5.83 -12.83
CA ALA A 79 -9.11 5.04 -13.88
C ALA A 79 -9.14 5.75 -15.23
#